data_AF-A0A0U5EY68-F1
#
_entry.id   AF-A0A0U5EY68-F1
#
_cell.length_a   1.000
_cell.length_b   1.000
_cell.length_c   1.000
_cell.angle_alpha   90.00
_cell.angle_beta   90.00
_cell.angle_gamma   90.00
#
_symmetry.space_group_name_H-M   'P 1'
#
loop_
_entity.id
_entity.type
_entity.pdbx_description
1 polymer ?
#
loop_
_entity_poly.entity_id
_entity_poly.type
_entity_poly.pdbx_seq_one_letter_code
_entity_poly.pdbx_strand_id
1 'polypeptide(L)' 'MNTLSAEAFLKPRLEALVAEAEKAGFAQDVTIALLISLLDTDNFAPASDTAQGDKA' A
#
# COMPACT_ATOMS: atom_id res chain seq x y z
N MET A 1 12.56 -18.15 21.95
CA MET A 1 12.26 -17.48 20.67
C MET A 1 10.89 -16.84 20.81
N ASN A 2 10.82 -15.51 20.91
CA ASN A 2 9.53 -14.84 21.03
C ASN A 2 8.91 -14.77 19.63
N THR A 3 8.12 -15.77 19.25
CA THR A 3 7.39 -15.78 17.97
C THR A 3 6.23 -14.80 18.10
N LEU A 4 6.53 -13.51 18.02
CA LEU A 4 5.47 -12.51 17.80
C LEU A 4 4.71 -12.94 16.56
N SER A 5 3.38 -13.04 16.68
CA SER A 5 2.53 -13.32 15.53
C SER A 5 2.78 -12.24 14.47
N ALA A 6 2.68 -12.61 13.20
CA ALA A 6 2.79 -11.66 12.10
C ALA A 6 1.83 -10.47 12.31
N GLU A 7 0.64 -10.73 12.85
CA GLU A 7 -0.31 -9.70 13.25
C GLU A 7 0.26 -8.73 14.30
N ALA A 8 0.83 -9.23 15.40
CA ALA A 8 1.38 -8.39 16.46
C ALA A 8 2.57 -7.54 15.99
N PHE A 9 3.28 -8.01 14.95
CA PHE A 9 4.34 -7.25 14.30
C PHE A 9 3.79 -6.22 13.30
N LEU A 10 2.82 -6.59 12.47
CA LEU A 10 2.35 -5.77 11.35
C LEU A 10 1.34 -4.69 11.78
N LYS A 11 0.46 -5.00 12.73
CA LYS A 11 -0.61 -4.09 13.17
C LYS A 11 -0.13 -2.67 13.53
N PRO A 12 0.85 -2.46 14.43
CA PRO A 12 1.28 -1.10 14.77
C PRO A 12 1.94 -0.35 13.59
N ARG A 13 2.50 -1.08 12.62
CA ARG A 13 3.12 -0.48 11.42
C ARG A 13 2.08 -0.04 10.41
N LEU A 14 1.03 -0.84 10.23
CA LEU A 14 -0.09 -0.50 9.36
C LEU A 14 -0.86 0.70 9.91
N GLU A 15 -1.09 0.75 11.22
CA GLU A 15 -1.72 1.90 11.89
C GLU A 15 -0.89 3.19 11.69
N ALA A 16 0.44 3.11 11.86
CA ALA A 16 1.33 4.25 11.61
C ALA A 16 1.33 4.71 10.16
N LEU A 17 1.30 3.77 9.20
CA LEU A 17 1.24 4.08 7.77
C LEU A 17 -0.06 4.79 7.39
N VAL A 18 -1.20 4.30 7.89
CA VAL A 18 -2.51 4.93 7.67
C VAL A 18 -2.53 6.34 8.27
N ALA A 19 -2.02 6.51 9.49
CA ALA A 19 -1.96 7.83 10.12
C ALA A 19 -1.09 8.84 9.34
N GLU A 20 0.00 8.38 8.72
CA GLU A 20 0.83 9.25 7.88
C GLU A 20 0.17 9.57 6.54
N ALA A 21 -0.53 8.60 5.95
CA ALA A 21 -1.32 8.82 4.74
C ALA A 21 -2.45 9.85 4.97
N GLU A 22 -3.12 9.80 6.12
CA GLU A 22 -4.12 10.80 6.51
C GLU A 22 -3.52 12.20 6.62
N LYS A 23 -2.33 12.34 7.22
CA LYS A 23 -1.62 13.64 7.27
C LYS A 23 -1.24 14.16 5.89
N ALA A 24 -0.97 13.26 4.94
CA ALA A 24 -0.70 13.60 3.56
C ALA A 24 -1.98 13.92 2.75
N GLY A 25 -3.17 13.81 3.37
CA GLY A 25 -4.46 14.13 2.75
C GLY A 25 -5.14 12.96 2.06
N PHE A 26 -4.63 11.73 2.23
CA PHE A 26 -5.29 10.53 1.72
C PHE A 26 -6.35 10.05 2.70
N ALA A 27 -7.50 9.62 2.17
CA ALA A 27 -8.55 9.04 3.00
C ALA A 27 -8.12 7.65 3.52
N GLN A 28 -8.52 7.34 4.76
CA GLN A 28 -8.18 6.08 5.42
C GLN A 28 -8.68 4.85 4.65
N ASP A 29 -9.92 4.90 4.16
CA ASP A 29 -10.55 3.83 3.38
C ASP A 29 -9.80 3.55 2.07
N VAL A 30 -9.39 4.59 1.35
CA VAL A 30 -8.57 4.49 0.13
C VAL A 30 -7.21 3.86 0.44
N THR A 31 -6.58 4.25 1.55
CA THR A 31 -5.28 3.71 1.97
C THR A 31 -5.39 2.22 2.31
N ILE A 32 -6.43 1.82 3.04
CA ILE A 32 -6.69 0.41 3.38
C ILE A 32 -6.98 -0.40 2.11
N ALA A 33 -7.82 0.12 1.20
CA ALA A 33 -8.12 -0.55 -0.06
C ALA A 33 -6.88 -0.78 -0.93
N LEU A 34 -5.96 0.19 -0.98
CA LEU A 34 -4.68 0.04 -1.66
C LEU A 34 -3.82 -1.04 -1.00
N LEU A 35 -3.73 -1.06 0.34
CA LEU A 35 -2.95 -2.06 1.06
C LEU A 35 -3.45 -3.48 0.82
N ILE A 36 -4.78 -3.67 0.81
CA ILE A 36 -5.39 -4.96 0.45
C ILE A 36 -5.06 -5.31 -1.01
N SER A 37 -5.22 -4.37 -1.94
CA SER A 37 -4.89 -4.59 -3.35
C SER A 37 -3.44 -4.99 -3.56
N LEU A 38 -2.51 -4.42 -2.79
CA LEU A 38 -1.09 -4.79 -2.80
C LEU A 38 -0.85 -6.20 -2.26
N LEU A 39 -1.58 -6.63 -1.24
CA LEU A 39 -1.49 -8.01 -0.72
C LEU A 39 -2.05 -9.03 -1.72
N ASP A 40 -3.10 -8.66 -2.46
CA ASP A 40 -3.73 -9.50 -3.48
C ASP A 40 -2.99 -9.48 -4.83
N THR A 41 -2.01 -8.59 -5.00
CA THR A 41 -1.25 -8.46 -6.24
C THR A 41 -0.07 -9.43 -6.24
N ASP A 42 -0.13 -10.44 -7.12
CA ASP A 42 0.97 -11.38 -7.36
C ASP A 42 2.18 -10.76 -8.09
N ASN A 43 2.04 -9.55 -8.62
CA ASN A 43 3.06 -8.88 -9.42
C ASN A 43 3.20 -7.39 -9.10
N PHE A 44 4.20 -7.04 -8.27
CA PHE A 44 4.56 -5.66 -7.95
C PHE A 44 5.39 -4.97 -9.04
N ALA A 45 5.25 -5.38 -10.30
CA ALA A 45 5.95 -4.70 -11.39
C ALA A 45 5.48 -3.24 -11.42
N PRO A 46 6.40 -2.26 -11.48
CA PRO A 46 6.01 -0.88 -11.67
C PRO A 46 5.17 -0.80 -12.95
N ALA A 47 4.00 -0.17 -12.86
CA ALA A 47 3.20 0.14 -14.04
C ALA A 47 4.15 0.82 -15.04
N SER A 48 4.41 0.14 -16.15
CA SER A 48 5.34 0.67 -17.14
C SER A 48 4.74 1.99 -17.62
N ASP A 49 5.46 3.08 -17.42
CA ASP A 49 5.16 4.38 -18.01
C ASP A 49 5.27 4.25 -19.54
N THR A 50 4.25 3.68 -20.17
CA THR A 50 4.01 3.88 -21.61
C THR A 50 3.34 5.24 -21.80
N ALA A 51 4.07 6.29 -21.42
CA ALA A 51 3.94 7.58 -22.06
C ALA A 51 4.77 7.54 -23.35
N GLN A 52 4.26 6.89 -24.40
CA GLN A 52 4.84 7.07 -25.73
C GLN A 52 3.79 7.06 -26.83
N GLY A 53 3.29 8.27 -27.13
CA GLY A 53 3.03 8.68 -28.50
C GLY A 53 1.57 8.69 -28.94
N ASP A 54 0.81 9.66 -28.44
CA ASP A 54 -0.09 10.40 -29.33
C ASP A 54 0.78 11.11 -30.38
N LYS A 55 0.76 10.64 -31.64
CA LYS A 55 1.08 11.45 -32.84
C LYS A 55 0.54 10.79 -34.12
N ALA A 56 -0.44 11.49 -34.69
CA ALA A 56 -0.81 11.65 -36.12
C ALA A 56 -1.38 10.45 -36.87
#